data_AF-A0A382N6I1-F1
#
_entry.id   AF-A0A382N6I1-F1
#
_cell.length_a   1.000
_cell.length_b   1.000
_cell.length_c   1.000
_cell.angle_alpha   90.00
_cell.angle_beta   90.00
_cell.angle_gamma   90.00
#
_symmetry.space_group_name_H-M   'P 1'
#
loop_
_entity.id
_entity.type
_entity.pdbx_description
1 polymer ?
#
loop_
_entity_poly.entity_id
_entity_poly.type
_entity_poly.pdbx_seq_one_letter_code
_entity_poly.pdbx_strand_id
1 'polypeptide(L)' 'MAALRANYQIIKKQVEPVECAAVLKADAYGLGVVQVAPVLAASGCRTFFVAHLCEGIGLRH' A
#
# COMPACT_ATOMS: atom_id res chain seq x y z
N MET A 1 1.71 3.84 -12.42
CA MET A 1 0.76 3.86 -11.29
C MET A 1 -0.61 3.22 -11.57
N ALA A 2 -1.12 3.19 -12.81
CA ALA A 2 -2.39 2.52 -13.12
C ALA A 2 -2.40 1.01 -12.80
N ALA A 3 -1.31 0.28 -13.09
CA ALA A 3 -1.19 -1.15 -12.80
C ALA A 3 -1.25 -1.46 -11.30
N LEU A 4 -0.58 -0.67 -10.45
CA LEU A 4 -0.63 -0.83 -8.99
C LEU A 4 -2.07 -0.73 -8.46
N ARG A 5 -2.81 0.29 -8.91
CA ARG A 5 -4.22 0.48 -8.57
C ARG A 5 -5.06 -0.72 -9.02
N ALA A 6 -4.91 -1.15 -10.27
CA ALA A 6 -5.66 -2.28 -10.81
C ALA A 6 -5.40 -3.57 -10.01
N ASN A 7 -4.13 -3.86 -9.72
CA ASN A 7 -3.75 -5.04 -8.94
C ASN A 7 -4.36 -5.00 -7.55
N TYR A 8 -4.29 -3.86 -6.85
CA TYR A 8 -4.89 -3.72 -5.53
C TYR A 8 -6.42 -3.91 -5.56
N GLN A 9 -7.11 -3.32 -6.54
CA GLN A 9 -8.58 -3.49 -6.67
C GLN A 9 -8.99 -4.93 -6.95
N ILE A 10 -8.22 -5.67 -7.75
CA ILE A 10 -8.47 -7.09 -8.02
C ILE A 10 -8.40 -7.89 -6.72
N ILE A 11 -7.33 -7.71 -5.95
CA ILE A 11 -7.14 -8.45 -4.68
C ILE A 11 -8.21 -8.03 -3.67
N LYS A 12 -8.46 -6.73 -3.51
CA LYS A 12 -9.49 -6.21 -2.61
C LYS A 12 -10.86 -6.84 -2.89
N LYS A 13 -11.28 -6.88 -4.16
CA LYS A 13 -12.55 -7.49 -4.56
C LYS A 13 -12.60 -9.00 -4.28
N GLN A 14 -11.48 -9.71 -4.41
CA GLN A 14 -11.43 -11.15 -4.15
C GLN A 14 -11.57 -11.51 -2.67
N VAL A 15 -11.14 -10.61 -1.78
CA VAL A 15 -11.16 -10.86 -0.33
C VAL A 15 -12.36 -10.25 0.39
N GLU A 16 -13.25 -9.55 -0.33
CA GLU A 16 -14.46 -8.96 0.28
C GLU A 16 -15.30 -10.01 1.04
N PRO A 17 -15.81 -9.68 2.25
CA PRO A 17 -15.82 -8.36 2.88
C PRO A 17 -14.59 -8.06 3.78
N VAL A 18 -13.54 -8.90 3.73
CA VAL A 18 -12.35 -8.76 4.58
C VAL A 18 -11.48 -7.59 4.11
N GLU A 19 -10.83 -6.91 5.06
CA GLU A 19 -9.91 -5.82 4.75
C GLU A 19 -8.65 -6.31 4.02
N CYS A 20 -8.31 -5.66 2.90
CA CYS A 20 -7.04 -5.86 2.20
C CYS A 20 -6.01 -4.79 2.60
N ALA A 21 -5.00 -5.20 3.36
CA ALA A 21 -3.86 -4.36 3.74
C ALA A 21 -2.75 -4.35 2.67
N ALA A 22 -1.83 -3.40 2.76
CA ALA A 22 -0.66 -3.29 1.88
C ALA A 22 0.66 -3.36 2.67
N VAL A 23 1.61 -4.18 2.19
CA VAL A 23 2.95 -4.28 2.78
C VAL A 23 3.92 -3.46 1.92
N LEU A 24 4.54 -2.44 2.51
CA LEU A 24 5.37 -1.44 1.83
C LEU A 24 6.82 -1.40 2.32
N LYS A 25 7.30 -2.50 2.93
CA LYS A 25 8.71 -2.64 3.35
C LYS A 25 9.68 -2.44 2.19
N ALA A 26 10.91 -2.06 2.52
CA ALA A 26 12.01 -1.80 1.59
C ALA A 26 11.60 -0.79 0.50
N ASP A 27 11.07 0.36 0.90
CA ASP A 27 10.62 1.43 0.00
C ASP A 27 9.58 0.96 -1.03
N ALA A 28 8.54 0.27 -0.56
CA ALA A 28 7.54 -0.41 -1.39
C ALA A 28 8.15 -1.36 -2.44
N TYR A 29 9.07 -2.23 -1.99
CA TYR A 29 9.84 -3.14 -2.85
C TYR A 29 10.66 -2.40 -3.92
N GLY A 30 11.21 -1.22 -3.58
CA GLY A 30 12.02 -0.38 -4.47
C GLY A 30 11.22 0.43 -5.50
N LEU A 31 9.89 0.51 -5.37
CA LEU A 31 9.03 1.28 -6.27
C LEU A 31 8.81 2.74 -5.80
N GLY A 32 9.31 3.10 -4.62
CA GLY A 32 9.14 4.44 -4.05
C GLY A 32 7.86 4.55 -3.23
N VAL A 33 7.98 4.47 -1.92
CA VAL A 33 6.85 4.46 -0.98
C VAL A 33 6.03 5.75 -1.04
N VAL A 34 6.69 6.90 -1.27
CA VAL A 34 6.06 8.22 -1.39
C VAL A 34 5.07 8.29 -2.55
N GLN A 35 5.30 7.52 -3.62
CA GLN A 35 4.37 7.46 -4.76
C GLN A 35 3.35 6.34 -4.60
N VAL A 36 3.76 5.20 -4.05
CA VAL A 36 2.94 3.99 -3.91
C VAL A 36 1.85 4.15 -2.85
N ALA A 37 2.18 4.68 -1.67
CA ALA A 37 1.25 4.77 -0.55
C ALA A 37 0.01 5.64 -0.86
N PRO A 38 0.13 6.85 -1.44
CA PRO A 38 -1.05 7.65 -1.81
C PRO A 38 -1.96 6.96 -2.83
N VAL A 39 -1.39 6.21 -3.78
CA VAL A 39 -2.17 5.48 -4.80
C VAL A 39 -3.01 4.37 -4.16
N LEU A 40 -2.44 3.64 -3.19
CA LEU A 40 -3.14 2.58 -2.47
C LEU A 40 -4.17 3.15 -1.49
N ALA A 41 -3.84 4.24 -0.78
CA ALA A 41 -4.78 4.95 0.08
C ALA A 41 -6.00 5.47 -0.71
N ALA A 42 -5.78 6.10 -1.87
CA ALA A 42 -6.85 6.55 -2.76
C ALA A 42 -7.67 5.38 -3.36
N SER A 43 -7.11 4.17 -3.36
CA SER A 43 -7.80 2.93 -3.77
C SER A 43 -8.61 2.30 -2.63
N GLY A 44 -8.56 2.89 -1.43
CA GLY A 44 -9.30 2.46 -0.24
C GLY A 44 -8.52 1.54 0.69
N CYS A 45 -7.19 1.44 0.55
CA CYS A 45 -6.36 0.76 1.54
C CYS A 45 -6.25 1.60 2.82
N ARG A 46 -6.48 0.96 3.98
CA ARG A 46 -6.49 1.62 5.29
C ARG A 46 -5.35 1.15 6.20
N THR A 47 -4.91 -0.08 6.02
CA THR A 47 -3.83 -0.67 6.82
C THR A 47 -2.57 -0.87 5.99
N PHE A 48 -1.46 -0.33 6.50
CA PHE A 48 -0.13 -0.42 5.88
C PHE A 48 0.87 -1.08 6.84
N PHE A 49 1.68 -2.00 6.31
CA PHE A 49 2.75 -2.67 7.06
C PHE A 49 4.13 -2.31 6.48
N VAL A 50 5.10 -2.08 7.36
CA VAL A 50 6.51 -1.83 7.03
C VAL A 50 7.41 -2.73 7.88
N ALA A 51 8.69 -2.85 7.53
CA ALA A 51 9.63 -3.67 8.29
C ALA A 51 10.25 -2.89 9.45
N HIS A 52 10.58 -1.61 9.24
CA HIS A 52 11.29 -0.79 10.21
C HIS A 52 10.52 0.47 10.61
N LEU A 53 10.78 0.95 11.83
CA LEU A 53 10.16 2.17 12.36
C LEU A 53 10.42 3.40 11.48
N CYS A 54 11.63 3.53 10.93
CA CYS A 54 11.98 4.65 10.05
C CYS A 54 11.11 4.71 8.79
N GLU A 55 10.76 3.56 8.20
CA GLU A 55 9.83 3.48 7.07
C GLU A 55 8.42 3.92 7.49
N GLY A 56 8.01 3.54 8.70
CA GLY A 56 6.72 3.93 9.27
C GLY A 56 6.63 5.43 9.58
N ILE A 57 7.72 6.05 10.01
CA ILE A 57 7.82 7.51 10.17
C ILE A 57 7.75 8.18 8.81
N GLY A 58 8.51 7.70 7.81
CA GLY A 58 8.51 8.23 6.45
C GLY A 58 7.14 8.18 5.77
N LEU A 59 6.29 7.20 6.13
CA LEU A 59 4.92 7.07 5.63
C LEU A 59 3.91 8.06 6.22
N ARG A 60 4.23 8.71 7.36
CA ARG A 60 3.30 9.59 8.08
C ARG A 60 3.42 11.08 7.70
N HIS A 61 4.42 11.42 6.89
CA HIS A 61 4.69 12.78 6.41
C HIS A 61 4.24 12.94 4.96
#